data_AF-D8FVX9-F1
#
_entry.id   AF-D8FVX9-F1
#
_cell.length_a   1.000
_cell.length_b   1.000
_cell.length_c   1.000
_cell.angle_alpha   90.00
_cell.angle_beta   90.00
_cell.angle_gamma   90.00
#
_symmetry.space_group_name_H-M   'P 1'
#
loop_
_entity.id
_entity.type
_entity.pdbx_description
1 polymer ?
#
loop_
_entity_poly.entity_id
_entity_poly.type
_entity_poly.pdbx_seq_one_letter_code
_entity_poly.pdbx_strand_id
1 'polypeptide(L)'
;MLAELISSRRILKAQLIEFLGLPDNSKDKKESLVSTILSILEENAFEQARFWETFKSELAVEPIELEELLNCSKNERKRWVKEGKIPILEYRSFRKSGMDLEYPVHDRRFILSITQADIQRWREEHRSQIKTNRQTGAQIASESRKEHQQSREAFGSAWEKIIEEWQEKGSSEISAILQLAYWTVWASRWAKENQIKSLRAIKYNEQYEQRREQWYERKNQAIKLLAQVPYGMLAFYRPVDSDKLYLKLCDNHYEMMKEGYYWDKWEFYYHNRKLVHKCRECIYTETRDYYSLYYLEIKTEQFPDFTFSYHTPYTMGKKFLPHPETLPYVDHVEQDGIFRFGRPMLEQEKIIHREKDVLAKFEKALAEAKKFV
;
A
#
# COMPACT_ATOMS: atom_id res chain seq x y z
N MET A 1 30.81 -34.04 -18.89
CA MET A 1 29.50 -33.47 -18.49
C MET A 1 28.68 -34.41 -17.60
N LEU A 2 28.26 -35.61 -18.06
CA LEU A 2 27.43 -36.51 -17.21
C LEU A 2 28.20 -37.04 -15.98
N ALA A 3 29.48 -37.42 -16.14
CA ALA A 3 30.35 -37.82 -15.04
C ALA A 3 30.47 -36.75 -13.94
N GLU A 4 30.69 -35.49 -14.35
CA GLU A 4 30.76 -34.34 -13.44
C GLU A 4 29.39 -34.07 -12.81
N LEU A 5 28.29 -34.18 -13.54
CA LEU A 5 26.93 -34.04 -13.01
C LEU A 5 26.65 -35.08 -11.91
N ILE A 6 26.98 -36.35 -12.13
CA ILE A 6 26.77 -37.41 -11.15
C ILE A 6 27.70 -37.22 -9.93
N SER A 7 28.92 -36.75 -10.15
CA SER A 7 29.93 -36.59 -9.08
C SER A 7 29.69 -35.34 -8.22
N SER A 8 29.31 -34.22 -8.84
CA SER A 8 29.16 -32.90 -8.20
C SER A 8 27.78 -32.65 -7.58
N ARG A 9 26.74 -33.41 -7.98
CA ARG A 9 25.37 -33.23 -7.49
C ARG A 9 25.08 -34.10 -6.26
N ARG A 10 23.90 -33.86 -5.67
CA ARG A 10 23.37 -34.49 -4.45
C ARG A 10 23.11 -36.00 -4.54
N ILE A 11 23.57 -36.70 -5.59
CA ILE A 11 23.41 -38.16 -5.66
C ILE A 11 24.34 -38.82 -4.64
N LEU A 12 23.73 -39.46 -3.65
CA LEU A 12 24.42 -40.15 -2.58
C LEU A 12 25.00 -41.49 -3.08
N LYS A 13 26.12 -41.91 -2.49
CA LYS A 13 26.74 -43.22 -2.81
C LYS A 13 25.73 -44.37 -2.66
N ALA A 14 24.89 -44.33 -1.63
CA ALA A 14 23.86 -45.34 -1.39
C ALA A 14 22.87 -45.46 -2.55
N GLN A 15 22.44 -44.32 -3.13
CA GLN A 15 21.52 -44.33 -4.27
C GLN A 15 22.17 -44.90 -5.54
N LEU A 16 23.49 -44.70 -5.72
CA LEU A 16 24.23 -45.30 -6.84
C LEU A 16 24.38 -46.83 -6.66
N ILE A 17 24.61 -47.29 -5.43
CA ILE A 17 24.65 -48.73 -5.10
C ILE A 17 23.30 -49.38 -5.38
N GLU A 18 22.22 -48.76 -4.91
CA GLU A 18 20.85 -49.22 -5.12
C GLU A 18 20.51 -49.29 -6.62
N PHE A 19 20.85 -48.26 -7.40
CA PHE A 19 20.62 -48.24 -8.83
C PHE A 19 21.30 -49.40 -9.57
N LEU A 20 22.55 -49.71 -9.19
CA LEU A 20 23.33 -50.83 -9.73
C LEU A 20 22.91 -52.21 -9.20
N GLY A 21 22.00 -52.28 -8.23
CA GLY A 21 21.59 -53.53 -7.58
C GLY A 21 22.71 -54.19 -6.77
N LEU A 22 23.68 -53.40 -6.29
CA LEU A 22 24.78 -53.88 -5.47
C LEU A 22 24.35 -53.98 -4.00
N PRO A 23 24.99 -54.85 -3.18
CA PRO A 23 24.67 -54.93 -1.76
C PRO A 23 25.08 -53.65 -1.01
N ASP A 24 24.28 -53.24 -0.02
CA ASP A 24 24.44 -51.99 0.76
C ASP A 24 25.83 -51.84 1.43
N ASN A 25 26.52 -52.96 1.65
CA ASN A 25 27.86 -52.99 2.25
C ASN A 25 29.00 -52.84 1.22
N SER A 26 28.72 -52.45 -0.03
CA SER A 26 29.75 -52.27 -1.05
C SER A 26 30.83 -51.27 -0.62
N LYS A 27 32.08 -51.75 -0.67
CA LYS A 27 33.29 -50.97 -0.39
C LYS A 27 33.74 -50.12 -1.58
N ASP A 28 33.03 -50.19 -2.72
CA ASP A 28 33.41 -49.46 -3.92
C ASP A 28 33.42 -47.96 -3.68
N LYS A 29 34.43 -47.29 -4.22
CA LYS A 29 34.52 -45.83 -4.15
C LYS A 29 33.46 -45.20 -5.05
N LYS A 30 32.95 -44.01 -4.69
CA LYS A 30 31.92 -43.31 -5.48
C LYS A 30 32.38 -43.13 -6.93
N GLU A 31 33.65 -42.80 -7.15
CA GLU A 31 34.22 -42.60 -8.49
C GLU A 31 34.20 -43.88 -9.34
N SER A 32 34.38 -45.05 -8.70
CA SER A 32 34.29 -46.35 -9.37
C SER A 32 32.85 -46.64 -9.79
N LEU A 33 31.89 -46.41 -8.89
CA LEU A 33 30.46 -46.59 -9.16
C LEU A 33 29.99 -45.67 -10.30
N VAL A 34 30.44 -44.41 -10.30
CA VAL A 34 30.13 -43.46 -11.38
C VAL A 34 30.69 -43.96 -12.71
N SER A 35 31.95 -44.42 -12.75
CA SER A 35 32.56 -44.98 -13.96
C SER A 35 31.77 -46.17 -14.50
N THR A 36 31.37 -47.11 -13.62
CA THR A 36 30.55 -48.27 -14.00
C THR A 36 29.19 -47.86 -14.56
N ILE A 37 28.51 -46.90 -13.92
CA ILE A 37 27.24 -46.37 -14.40
C ILE A 37 27.43 -45.78 -15.78
N LEU A 38 28.43 -44.91 -15.98
CA LEU A 38 28.67 -44.28 -17.28
C LEU A 38 28.84 -45.29 -18.42
N SER A 39 29.62 -46.35 -18.21
CA SER A 39 29.76 -47.42 -19.19
C SER A 39 28.43 -48.10 -19.53
N ILE A 40 27.59 -48.38 -18.52
CA ILE A 40 26.25 -48.96 -18.72
C ILE A 40 25.35 -48.00 -19.51
N LEU A 41 25.37 -46.70 -19.18
CA LEU A 41 24.51 -45.70 -19.82
C LEU A 41 24.93 -45.41 -21.27
N GLU A 42 26.19 -45.60 -21.63
CA GLU A 42 26.71 -45.45 -23.00
C GLU A 42 26.27 -46.62 -23.90
N GLU A 43 26.23 -47.83 -23.37
CA GLU A 43 25.91 -49.05 -24.13
C GLU A 43 24.40 -49.37 -24.16
N ASN A 44 23.63 -48.89 -23.18
CA ASN A 44 22.24 -49.29 -23.00
C ASN A 44 21.27 -48.09 -22.85
N ALA A 45 20.54 -47.79 -23.92
CA ALA A 45 19.54 -46.73 -23.96
C ALA A 45 18.38 -46.93 -22.96
N PHE A 46 18.04 -48.18 -22.63
CA PHE A 46 17.01 -48.47 -21.62
C PHE A 46 17.48 -48.11 -20.21
N GLU A 47 18.71 -48.50 -19.85
CA GLU A 47 19.31 -48.10 -18.58
C GLU A 47 19.55 -46.60 -18.50
N GLN A 48 19.87 -45.96 -19.63
CA GLN A 48 19.92 -44.50 -19.72
C GLN A 48 18.56 -43.86 -19.39
N ALA A 49 17.47 -44.33 -19.97
CA ALA A 49 16.13 -43.83 -19.67
C ALA A 49 15.74 -44.06 -18.20
N ARG A 50 16.03 -45.25 -17.66
CA ARG A 50 15.80 -45.61 -16.27
C ARG A 50 16.57 -44.69 -15.32
N PHE A 51 17.86 -44.48 -15.57
CA PHE A 51 18.72 -43.60 -14.77
C PHE A 51 18.16 -42.19 -14.68
N TRP A 52 17.76 -41.60 -15.82
CA TRP A 52 17.21 -40.25 -15.84
C TRP A 52 15.87 -40.12 -15.12
N GLU A 53 15.04 -41.16 -15.12
CA GLU A 53 13.79 -41.13 -14.34
C GLU A 53 14.06 -41.34 -12.85
N THR A 54 14.95 -42.26 -12.48
CA THR A 54 15.33 -42.52 -11.08
C THR A 54 15.94 -41.29 -10.42
N PHE A 55 16.85 -40.59 -11.10
CA PHE A 55 17.57 -39.44 -10.56
C PHE A 55 17.02 -38.08 -11.04
N LYS A 56 15.76 -38.05 -11.47
CA LYS A 56 15.12 -36.87 -12.06
C LYS A 56 15.14 -35.65 -11.13
N SER A 57 14.91 -35.86 -9.84
CA SER A 57 14.98 -34.80 -8.84
C SER A 57 16.44 -34.37 -8.61
N GLU A 58 17.35 -35.30 -8.32
CA GLU A 58 18.75 -35.00 -8.01
C GLU A 58 19.47 -34.27 -9.15
N LEU A 59 19.11 -34.59 -10.39
CA LEU A 59 19.66 -33.98 -11.61
C LEU A 59 18.88 -32.77 -12.11
N ALA A 60 17.84 -32.35 -11.39
CA ALA A 60 17.02 -31.20 -11.74
C ALA A 60 17.87 -29.93 -11.90
N VAL A 61 17.42 -29.08 -12.84
CA VAL A 61 18.08 -27.83 -13.20
C VAL A 61 17.59 -26.73 -12.27
N GLU A 62 18.52 -26.07 -11.61
CA GLU A 62 18.24 -24.94 -10.73
C GLU A 62 18.08 -23.63 -11.52
N PRO A 63 17.46 -22.59 -10.95
CA PRO A 63 17.16 -21.35 -11.68
C PRO A 63 18.34 -20.70 -12.41
N ILE A 64 19.52 -20.64 -11.78
CA ILE A 64 20.72 -20.01 -12.35
C ILE A 64 21.26 -20.85 -13.51
N GLU A 65 21.35 -22.16 -13.29
CA GLU A 65 21.79 -23.08 -14.34
C GLU A 65 20.83 -23.11 -15.53
N LEU A 66 19.52 -23.01 -15.29
CA LEU A 66 18.54 -22.89 -16.38
C LEU A 66 18.78 -21.63 -17.20
N GLU A 67 19.03 -20.50 -16.53
CA GLU A 67 19.35 -19.22 -17.18
C GLU A 67 20.59 -19.36 -18.09
N GLU A 68 21.60 -20.09 -17.63
CA GLU A 68 22.81 -20.40 -18.42
C GLU A 68 22.53 -21.36 -19.58
N LEU A 69 21.89 -22.50 -19.33
CA LEU A 69 21.59 -23.53 -20.35
C LEU A 69 20.72 -22.99 -21.48
N LEU A 70 19.74 -22.15 -21.16
CA LEU A 70 18.85 -21.54 -22.14
C LEU A 70 19.34 -20.17 -22.65
N ASN A 71 20.46 -19.65 -22.13
CA ASN A 71 20.96 -18.31 -22.42
C ASN A 71 19.83 -17.25 -22.36
N CYS A 72 19.14 -17.22 -21.21
CA CYS A 72 17.99 -16.37 -20.97
C CYS A 72 18.14 -15.56 -19.69
N SER A 73 17.45 -14.42 -19.62
CA SER A 73 17.45 -13.63 -18.40
C SER A 73 16.51 -14.20 -17.33
N LYS A 74 16.76 -13.87 -16.06
CA LYS A 74 15.86 -14.12 -14.94
C LYS A 74 14.40 -13.76 -15.20
N ASN A 75 14.15 -12.67 -15.91
CA ASN A 75 12.79 -12.22 -16.23
C ASN A 75 12.13 -13.10 -17.29
N GLU A 76 12.90 -13.54 -18.29
CA GLU A 76 12.43 -14.48 -19.31
C GLU A 76 12.09 -15.82 -18.68
N ARG A 77 12.99 -16.40 -17.88
CA ARG A 77 12.73 -17.64 -17.14
C ARG A 77 11.45 -17.56 -16.33
N LYS A 78 11.32 -16.53 -15.47
CA LYS A 78 10.11 -16.36 -14.64
C LYS A 78 8.84 -16.28 -15.47
N ARG A 79 8.90 -15.57 -16.61
CA ARG A 79 7.76 -15.46 -17.53
C ARG A 79 7.43 -16.81 -18.16
N TRP A 80 8.41 -17.52 -18.71
CA TRP A 80 8.18 -18.82 -19.35
C TRP A 80 7.66 -19.89 -18.39
N VAL A 81 8.10 -19.87 -17.13
CA VAL A 81 7.53 -20.71 -16.06
C VAL A 81 6.06 -20.33 -15.81
N LYS A 82 5.75 -19.04 -15.69
CA LYS A 82 4.37 -18.55 -15.49
C LYS A 82 3.46 -18.88 -16.68
N GLU A 83 4.00 -18.86 -17.90
CA GLU A 83 3.29 -19.22 -19.14
C GLU A 83 3.17 -20.74 -19.33
N GLY A 84 3.72 -21.56 -18.44
CA GLY A 84 3.68 -23.02 -18.54
C GLY A 84 4.61 -23.61 -19.62
N LYS A 85 5.45 -22.78 -20.26
CA LYS A 85 6.43 -23.20 -21.28
C LYS A 85 7.58 -24.00 -20.69
N ILE A 86 7.91 -23.72 -19.42
CA ILE A 86 8.87 -24.48 -18.64
C ILE A 86 8.11 -25.06 -17.43
N PRO A 87 7.82 -26.37 -17.43
CA PRO A 87 7.09 -27.01 -16.35
C PRO A 87 7.97 -27.07 -15.10
N ILE A 88 7.33 -26.91 -13.94
CA ILE A 88 7.99 -27.04 -12.63
C ILE A 88 8.00 -28.53 -12.29
N LEU A 89 9.17 -29.06 -11.95
CA LEU A 89 9.31 -30.45 -11.48
C LEU A 89 8.95 -30.54 -10.00
N GLU A 90 9.58 -29.72 -9.17
CA GLU A 90 9.36 -29.62 -7.73
C GLU A 90 9.81 -28.24 -7.23
N TYR A 91 9.45 -27.92 -5.99
CA TYR A 91 9.99 -26.77 -5.27
C TYR A 91 11.03 -27.23 -4.24
N ARG A 92 12.13 -26.51 -4.17
CA ARG A 92 13.15 -26.67 -3.13
C ARG A 92 13.17 -25.44 -2.24
N SER A 93 13.55 -25.63 -0.99
CA SER A 93 13.63 -24.55 -0.02
C SER A 93 15.08 -24.28 0.40
N PHE A 94 15.35 -23.02 0.73
CA PHE A 94 16.57 -22.61 1.42
C PHE A 94 16.25 -21.49 2.40
N ARG A 95 17.02 -21.41 3.49
CA ARG A 95 16.79 -20.41 4.52
C ARG A 95 17.59 -19.14 4.25
N LYS A 96 16.92 -17.98 4.28
CA LYS A 96 17.55 -16.66 4.13
C LYS A 96 16.88 -15.65 5.05
N SER A 97 17.67 -14.99 5.89
CA SER A 97 17.20 -13.91 6.80
C SER A 97 16.04 -14.35 7.70
N GLY A 98 16.11 -15.58 8.24
CA GLY A 98 15.07 -16.12 9.13
C GLY A 98 13.82 -16.65 8.43
N MET A 99 13.70 -16.51 7.10
CA MET A 99 12.59 -17.03 6.30
C MET A 99 13.02 -18.23 5.46
N ASP A 100 12.13 -19.20 5.30
CA ASP A 100 12.28 -20.26 4.31
C ASP A 100 11.76 -19.77 2.96
N LEU A 101 12.63 -19.79 1.95
CA LEU A 101 12.31 -19.34 0.60
C LEU A 101 12.28 -20.55 -0.33
N GLU A 102 11.22 -20.65 -1.12
CA GLU A 102 11.06 -21.69 -2.12
C GLU A 102 11.52 -21.24 -3.50
N TYR A 103 12.08 -22.18 -4.27
CA TYR A 103 12.44 -21.98 -5.66
C TYR A 103 12.09 -23.21 -6.51
N PRO A 104 11.59 -23.01 -7.74
CA PRO A 104 11.28 -24.11 -8.63
C PRO A 104 12.57 -24.70 -9.23
N VAL A 105 12.58 -26.01 -9.41
CA VAL A 105 13.56 -26.72 -10.24
C VAL A 105 12.85 -27.45 -11.38
N HIS A 106 13.61 -27.80 -12.42
CA HIS A 106 13.05 -28.27 -13.69
C HIS A 106 13.73 -29.55 -14.16
N ASP A 107 13.00 -30.40 -14.90
CA ASP A 107 13.57 -31.63 -15.49
C ASP A 107 14.66 -31.27 -16.50
N ARG A 108 15.88 -31.76 -16.27
CA ARG A 108 17.02 -31.51 -17.15
C ARG A 108 16.81 -31.99 -18.57
N ARG A 109 16.18 -33.16 -18.77
CA ARG A 109 15.93 -33.67 -20.12
C ARG A 109 15.01 -32.72 -20.89
N PHE A 110 13.97 -32.22 -20.21
CA PHE A 110 13.09 -31.23 -20.79
C PHE A 110 13.86 -29.95 -21.15
N ILE A 111 14.66 -29.41 -20.23
CA ILE A 111 15.45 -28.19 -20.49
C ILE A 111 16.41 -28.37 -21.67
N LEU A 112 17.11 -29.50 -21.74
CA LEU A 112 18.04 -29.80 -22.84
C LEU A 112 17.33 -30.08 -24.17
N SER A 113 16.04 -30.46 -24.15
CA SER A 113 15.24 -30.63 -25.36
C SER A 113 14.76 -29.30 -25.97
N ILE A 114 14.80 -28.20 -25.20
CA ILE A 114 14.42 -26.87 -25.69
C ILE A 114 15.47 -26.38 -26.69
N THR A 115 15.02 -26.12 -27.92
CA THR A 115 15.91 -25.63 -28.97
C THR A 115 16.04 -24.11 -28.94
N GLN A 116 17.08 -23.58 -29.57
CA GLN A 116 17.18 -22.14 -29.80
C GLN A 116 16.01 -21.61 -30.65
N ALA A 117 15.42 -22.43 -31.53
CA ALA A 117 14.24 -22.05 -32.30
C ALA A 117 13.01 -21.86 -31.38
N ASP A 118 12.82 -22.71 -30.37
CA ASP A 118 11.76 -22.55 -29.36
C ASP A 118 11.91 -21.25 -28.58
N ILE A 119 13.15 -20.95 -28.16
CA ILE A 119 13.46 -19.72 -27.41
C ILE A 119 13.16 -18.48 -28.25
N GLN A 120 13.59 -18.47 -29.52
CA GLN A 120 13.32 -17.34 -30.42
C GLN A 120 11.82 -17.18 -30.69
N ARG A 121 11.10 -18.29 -30.88
CA ARG A 121 9.63 -18.28 -31.01
C ARG A 121 8.97 -17.66 -29.78
N TRP A 122 9.35 -18.08 -28.57
CA TRP A 122 8.78 -17.51 -27.34
C TRP A 122 9.10 -16.02 -27.15
N ARG A 123 10.27 -15.56 -27.59
CA ARG A 123 10.65 -14.15 -27.59
C ARG A 123 9.79 -13.35 -28.57
N GLU A 124 9.54 -13.90 -29.76
CA GLU A 124 8.71 -13.26 -30.79
C GLU A 124 7.23 -13.17 -30.37
N GLU A 125 6.68 -14.24 -29.80
CA GLU A 125 5.35 -14.25 -29.19
C GLU A 125 5.21 -13.13 -28.15
N HIS A 126 6.19 -13.01 -27.25
CA HIS A 126 6.18 -11.97 -26.22
C HIS A 126 6.29 -10.55 -26.82
N ARG A 127 7.11 -10.34 -27.87
CA ARG A 127 7.17 -9.06 -28.59
C ARG A 127 5.82 -8.70 -29.22
N SER A 128 5.17 -9.67 -29.86
CA SER A 128 3.85 -9.51 -30.47
C SER A 128 2.77 -9.21 -29.41
N GLN A 129 2.82 -9.90 -28.28
CA GLN A 129 1.91 -9.64 -27.15
C GLN A 129 2.12 -8.25 -26.57
N ILE A 130 3.37 -7.79 -26.39
CA ILE A 130 3.65 -6.43 -25.93
C ILE A 130 3.07 -5.41 -26.90
N LYS A 131 3.25 -5.61 -28.21
CA LYS A 131 2.73 -4.69 -29.23
C LYS A 131 1.20 -4.60 -29.15
N THR A 132 0.53 -5.75 -29.05
CA THR A 132 -0.93 -5.84 -28.89
C THR A 132 -1.38 -5.15 -27.61
N ASN A 133 -0.78 -5.49 -26.46
CA ASN A 133 -1.10 -4.88 -25.17
C ASN A 133 -0.89 -3.36 -25.17
N ARG A 134 0.14 -2.85 -25.88
CA ARG A 134 0.36 -1.42 -26.04
C ARG A 134 -0.73 -0.76 -26.87
N GLN A 135 -1.17 -1.41 -27.96
CA GLN A 135 -2.28 -0.90 -28.80
C GLN A 135 -3.59 -0.90 -28.02
N THR A 136 -3.95 -2.01 -27.38
CA THR A 136 -5.14 -2.12 -26.53
C THR A 136 -5.10 -1.12 -25.38
N GLY A 137 -3.94 -0.99 -24.71
CA GLY A 137 -3.75 -0.02 -23.65
C GLY A 137 -3.90 1.43 -24.13
N ALA A 138 -3.41 1.75 -25.34
CA ALA A 138 -3.60 3.07 -25.94
C ALA A 138 -5.07 3.35 -26.28
N GLN A 139 -5.81 2.34 -26.76
CA GLN A 139 -7.23 2.44 -27.04
C GLN A 139 -8.04 2.66 -25.76
N ILE A 140 -7.86 1.81 -24.74
CA ILE A 140 -8.53 1.94 -23.44
C ILE A 140 -8.22 3.29 -22.80
N ALA A 141 -6.97 3.76 -22.85
CA ALA A 141 -6.60 5.08 -22.35
C ALA A 141 -7.28 6.22 -23.13
N SER A 142 -7.52 6.05 -24.43
CA SER A 142 -8.25 7.02 -25.25
C SER A 142 -9.73 7.08 -24.88
N GLU A 143 -10.37 5.93 -24.76
CA GLU A 143 -11.77 5.79 -24.35
C GLU A 143 -11.99 6.36 -22.94
N SER A 144 -11.15 5.94 -21.98
CA SER A 144 -11.19 6.48 -20.61
C SER A 144 -10.96 7.99 -20.56
N ARG A 145 -10.06 8.56 -21.38
CA ARG A 145 -9.89 10.03 -21.46
C ARG A 145 -11.17 10.73 -21.92
N LYS A 146 -11.89 10.16 -22.89
CA LYS A 146 -13.15 10.69 -23.40
C LYS A 146 -14.23 10.64 -22.33
N GLU A 147 -14.40 9.50 -21.67
CA GLU A 147 -15.35 9.33 -20.56
C GLU A 147 -15.04 10.30 -19.41
N HIS A 148 -13.77 10.41 -19.02
CA HIS A 148 -13.34 11.33 -17.99
C HIS A 148 -13.61 12.79 -18.35
N GLN A 149 -13.50 13.14 -19.63
CA GLN A 149 -13.84 14.48 -20.12
C GLN A 149 -15.35 14.74 -20.04
N GLN A 150 -16.17 13.79 -20.48
CA GLN A 150 -17.63 13.88 -20.39
C GLN A 150 -18.11 14.01 -18.94
N SER A 151 -17.55 13.24 -18.01
CA SER A 151 -17.87 13.36 -16.58
C SER A 151 -17.52 14.73 -16.00
N ARG A 152 -16.41 15.35 -16.47
CA ARG A 152 -16.04 16.71 -16.06
C ARG A 152 -16.99 17.76 -16.63
N GLU A 153 -17.39 17.63 -17.89
CA GLU A 153 -18.34 18.53 -18.54
C GLU A 153 -19.71 18.44 -17.87
N ALA A 154 -20.21 17.22 -17.65
CA ALA A 154 -21.47 16.97 -16.95
C ALA A 154 -21.46 17.57 -15.54
N PHE A 155 -20.38 17.39 -14.79
CA PHE A 155 -20.22 18.04 -13.49
C PHE A 155 -20.18 19.56 -13.61
N GLY A 156 -19.45 20.11 -14.59
CA GLY A 156 -19.35 21.55 -14.83
C GLY A 156 -20.71 22.19 -15.04
N SER A 157 -21.52 21.63 -15.94
CA SER A 157 -22.88 22.12 -16.22
C SER A 157 -23.82 21.95 -15.04
N ALA A 158 -23.73 20.85 -14.27
CA ALA A 158 -24.54 20.68 -13.07
C ALA A 158 -24.14 21.68 -11.97
N TRP A 159 -22.84 21.95 -11.83
CA TRP A 159 -22.29 22.88 -10.86
C TRP A 159 -22.67 24.34 -11.17
N GLU A 160 -22.67 24.73 -12.44
CA GLU A 160 -23.13 26.07 -12.87
C GLU A 160 -24.59 26.30 -12.49
N LYS A 161 -25.46 25.32 -12.76
CA LYS A 161 -26.89 25.39 -12.36
C LYS A 161 -27.09 25.52 -10.86
N ILE A 162 -26.28 24.82 -10.05
CA ILE A 162 -26.33 24.94 -8.58
C ILE A 162 -25.94 26.36 -8.15
N ILE A 163 -24.89 26.94 -8.76
CA ILE A 163 -24.48 28.32 -8.45
C ILE A 163 -25.56 29.33 -8.85
N GLU A 164 -26.14 29.18 -10.04
CA GLU A 164 -27.24 30.02 -10.53
C GLU A 164 -28.43 29.95 -9.56
N GLU A 165 -28.82 28.75 -9.15
CA GLU A 165 -29.89 28.55 -8.17
C GLU A 165 -29.59 29.26 -6.83
N TRP A 166 -28.36 29.15 -6.32
CA TRP A 166 -27.95 29.85 -5.10
C TRP A 166 -27.98 31.38 -5.25
N GLN A 167 -27.68 31.90 -6.44
CA GLN A 167 -27.71 33.34 -6.71
C GLN A 167 -29.13 33.86 -6.91
N GLU A 168 -29.99 33.12 -7.60
CA GLU A 168 -31.36 33.52 -7.92
C GLU A 168 -32.29 33.42 -6.70
N LYS A 169 -32.23 32.32 -5.97
CA LYS A 169 -33.14 32.06 -4.83
C LYS A 169 -32.59 32.58 -3.49
N GLY A 170 -31.28 32.78 -3.41
CA GLY A 170 -30.61 33.22 -2.19
C GLY A 170 -30.09 34.64 -2.30
N SER A 171 -28.78 34.79 -2.08
CA SER A 171 -28.08 36.06 -2.22
C SER A 171 -26.67 35.81 -2.76
N SER A 172 -26.01 36.87 -3.22
CA SER A 172 -24.61 36.81 -3.63
C SER A 172 -23.70 36.33 -2.48
N GLU A 173 -24.01 36.75 -1.25
CA GLU A 173 -23.34 36.30 -0.03
C GLU A 173 -23.53 34.79 0.19
N ILE A 174 -24.77 34.29 0.24
CA ILE A 174 -25.05 32.88 0.49
C ILE A 174 -24.39 32.00 -0.57
N SER A 175 -24.50 32.39 -1.85
CA SER A 175 -23.83 31.68 -2.93
C SER A 175 -22.30 31.64 -2.75
N ALA A 176 -21.67 32.75 -2.36
CA ALA A 176 -20.23 32.78 -2.10
C ALA A 176 -19.82 31.88 -0.93
N ILE A 177 -20.59 31.89 0.16
CA ILE A 177 -20.34 31.06 1.35
C ILE A 177 -20.53 29.57 1.04
N LEU A 178 -21.61 29.19 0.37
CA LEU A 178 -21.87 27.78 0.00
C LEU A 178 -20.84 27.26 -1.00
N GLN A 179 -20.37 28.09 -1.94
CA GLN A 179 -19.27 27.73 -2.83
C GLN A 179 -17.97 27.50 -2.05
N LEU A 180 -17.61 28.39 -1.13
CA LEU A 180 -16.40 28.22 -0.30
C LEU A 180 -16.51 26.96 0.56
N ALA A 181 -17.67 26.73 1.18
CA ALA A 181 -17.93 25.52 1.95
C ALA A 181 -17.72 24.26 1.08
N TYR A 182 -18.39 24.19 -0.07
CA TYR A 182 -18.23 23.07 -1.01
C TYR A 182 -16.76 22.78 -1.36
N TRP A 183 -15.98 23.81 -1.73
CA TRP A 183 -14.57 23.62 -2.08
C TRP A 183 -13.67 23.29 -0.87
N THR A 184 -14.08 23.67 0.34
CA THR A 184 -13.36 23.33 1.59
C THR A 184 -13.46 21.84 1.91
N VAL A 185 -14.56 21.18 1.53
CA VAL A 185 -14.67 19.71 1.59
C VAL A 185 -13.59 19.07 0.73
N TRP A 186 -13.41 19.54 -0.50
CA TRP A 186 -12.41 19.01 -1.42
C TRP A 186 -10.98 19.32 -1.00
N ALA A 187 -10.72 20.51 -0.42
CA ALA A 187 -9.44 20.82 0.20
C ALA A 187 -9.09 19.83 1.31
N SER A 188 -10.07 19.49 2.16
CA SER A 188 -9.89 18.48 3.24
C SER A 188 -9.57 17.09 2.68
N ARG A 189 -10.24 16.68 1.59
CA ARG A 189 -10.00 15.39 0.94
C ARG A 189 -8.65 15.33 0.23
N TRP A 190 -8.20 16.42 -0.40
CA TRP A 190 -6.86 16.50 -0.98
C TRP A 190 -5.76 16.49 0.08
N ALA A 191 -5.97 17.09 1.25
CA ALA A 191 -5.05 16.92 2.38
C ALA A 191 -4.95 15.44 2.77
N LYS A 192 -6.08 14.73 2.91
CA LYS A 192 -6.10 13.31 3.27
C LYS A 192 -5.45 12.41 2.21
N GLU A 193 -5.71 12.68 0.93
CA GLU A 193 -5.10 11.95 -0.19
C GLU A 193 -3.57 12.11 -0.18
N ASN A 194 -3.07 13.32 0.04
CA ASN A 194 -1.63 13.58 0.13
C ASN A 194 -1.00 12.90 1.36
N GLN A 195 -1.71 12.84 2.50
CA GLN A 195 -1.27 12.07 3.67
C GLN A 195 -1.12 10.57 3.36
N ILE A 196 -2.06 9.98 2.62
CA ILE A 196 -1.96 8.55 2.26
C ILE A 196 -0.84 8.33 1.25
N LYS A 197 -0.66 9.24 0.30
CA LYS A 197 0.42 9.18 -0.68
C LYS A 197 1.78 9.30 -0.02
N SER A 198 1.96 10.18 0.97
CA SER A 198 3.23 10.32 1.68
C SER A 198 3.60 9.03 2.42
N LEU A 199 2.65 8.43 3.16
CA LEU A 199 2.87 7.18 3.90
C LEU A 199 3.30 6.01 3.00
N ARG A 200 2.86 5.99 1.73
CA ARG A 200 3.20 4.95 0.76
C ARG A 200 4.43 5.28 -0.10
N ALA A 201 4.82 6.55 -0.17
CA ALA A 201 5.87 6.99 -1.08
C ALA A 201 7.26 6.71 -0.50
N ILE A 202 8.10 6.06 -1.30
CA ILE A 202 9.53 5.89 -0.97
C ILE A 202 10.32 7.15 -1.38
N LYS A 203 10.09 7.66 -2.60
CA LYS A 203 10.86 8.79 -3.17
C LYS A 203 10.22 10.17 -2.97
N TYR A 204 8.89 10.24 -2.99
CA TYR A 204 8.14 11.50 -3.04
C TYR A 204 7.45 11.85 -1.71
N ASN A 205 7.88 11.25 -0.60
CA ASN A 205 7.26 11.43 0.71
C ASN A 205 7.18 12.91 1.11
N GLU A 206 8.32 13.62 1.08
CA GLU A 206 8.41 15.03 1.47
C GLU A 206 7.51 15.94 0.61
N GLN A 207 7.46 15.69 -0.71
CA GLN A 207 6.60 16.46 -1.60
C GLN A 207 5.12 16.30 -1.25
N TYR A 208 4.69 15.09 -0.91
CA TYR A 208 3.30 14.84 -0.51
C TYR A 208 2.99 15.41 0.89
N GLU A 209 3.94 15.38 1.82
CA GLU A 209 3.80 16.04 3.12
C GLU A 209 3.63 17.55 2.97
N GLN A 210 4.45 18.19 2.14
CA GLN A 210 4.34 19.63 1.86
C GLN A 210 2.98 19.98 1.24
N ARG A 211 2.51 19.20 0.26
CA ARG A 211 1.17 19.40 -0.34
C ARG A 211 0.06 19.21 0.68
N ARG A 212 0.17 18.20 1.55
CA ARG A 212 -0.79 17.97 2.64
C ARG A 212 -0.89 19.21 3.53
N GLU A 213 0.24 19.77 3.95
CA GLU A 213 0.27 20.98 4.78
C GLU A 213 -0.35 22.19 4.08
N GLN A 214 -0.02 22.40 2.81
CA GLN A 214 -0.62 23.45 1.98
C GLN A 214 -2.14 23.35 1.86
N TRP A 215 -2.69 22.13 1.81
CA TRP A 215 -4.13 21.90 1.78
C TRP A 215 -4.79 22.09 3.16
N TYR A 216 -4.13 21.67 4.24
CA TYR A 216 -4.60 21.96 5.59
C TYR A 216 -4.61 23.45 5.90
N GLU A 217 -3.59 24.19 5.45
CA GLU A 217 -3.55 25.64 5.60
C GLU A 217 -4.72 26.32 4.89
N ARG A 218 -4.98 25.93 3.63
CA ARG A 218 -6.17 26.40 2.88
C ARG A 218 -7.48 26.07 3.60
N LYS A 219 -7.62 24.82 4.06
CA LYS A 219 -8.79 24.40 4.85
C LYS A 219 -8.98 25.31 6.07
N ASN A 220 -7.91 25.56 6.82
CA ASN A 220 -7.97 26.40 8.03
C ASN A 220 -8.35 27.86 7.71
N GLN A 221 -7.84 28.40 6.60
CA GLN A 221 -8.21 29.74 6.13
C GLN A 221 -9.70 29.84 5.82
N ALA A 222 -10.26 28.84 5.13
CA ALA A 222 -11.69 28.81 4.84
C ALA A 222 -12.52 28.63 6.12
N ILE A 223 -12.13 27.71 7.01
CA ILE A 223 -12.83 27.48 8.29
C ILE A 223 -12.86 28.75 9.14
N LYS A 224 -11.75 29.50 9.19
CA LYS A 224 -11.69 30.77 9.93
C LYS A 224 -12.74 31.76 9.42
N LEU A 225 -12.88 31.88 8.11
CA LEU A 225 -13.87 32.77 7.48
C LEU A 225 -15.29 32.25 7.68
N LEU A 226 -15.53 30.97 7.37
CA LEU A 226 -16.82 30.31 7.49
C LEU A 226 -17.35 30.27 8.94
N ALA A 227 -16.48 30.35 9.95
CA ALA A 227 -16.89 30.45 11.34
C ALA A 227 -17.42 31.84 11.74
N GLN A 228 -17.25 32.85 10.89
CA GLN A 228 -17.64 34.25 11.17
C GLN A 228 -18.96 34.65 10.50
N VAL A 229 -19.49 33.80 9.61
CA VAL A 229 -20.70 34.11 8.83
C VAL A 229 -21.96 33.67 9.57
N PRO A 230 -23.12 34.32 9.32
CA PRO A 230 -24.39 33.99 10.00
C PRO A 230 -24.86 32.54 9.76
N TYR A 231 -24.40 31.91 8.68
CA TYR A 231 -24.75 30.54 8.29
C TYR A 231 -23.88 29.47 8.96
N GLY A 232 -22.88 29.90 9.76
CA GLY A 232 -21.94 29.04 10.45
C GLY A 232 -22.32 28.77 11.89
N MET A 233 -22.50 27.49 12.24
CA MET A 233 -22.63 27.03 13.61
C MET A 233 -21.31 26.41 14.06
N LEU A 234 -20.61 27.11 14.95
CA LEU A 234 -19.38 26.62 15.56
C LEU A 234 -19.67 26.07 16.96
N ALA A 235 -19.27 24.81 17.20
CA ALA A 235 -19.40 24.11 18.46
C ALA A 235 -18.08 23.47 18.87
N PHE A 236 -18.00 23.02 20.11
CA PHE A 236 -16.82 22.30 20.63
C PHE A 236 -17.21 20.93 21.19
N TYR A 237 -16.50 19.91 20.74
CA TYR A 237 -16.60 18.55 21.24
C TYR A 237 -15.36 18.22 22.08
N ARG A 238 -15.60 17.78 23.32
CA ARG A 238 -14.57 17.27 24.24
C ARG A 238 -15.03 15.89 24.74
N PRO A 239 -14.38 14.80 24.32
CA PRO A 239 -14.67 13.47 24.84
C PRO A 239 -14.17 13.34 26.30
N VAL A 240 -14.66 12.31 27.00
CA VAL A 240 -14.25 12.00 28.39
C VAL A 240 -12.74 11.79 28.47
N ASP A 241 -12.16 11.02 27.54
CA ASP A 241 -10.72 10.81 27.41
C ASP A 241 -10.14 11.73 26.32
N SER A 242 -10.13 13.03 26.60
CA SER A 242 -9.67 14.07 25.65
C SER A 242 -8.18 14.04 25.35
N ASP A 243 -7.39 13.42 26.22
CA ASP A 243 -5.94 13.53 26.21
C ASP A 243 -5.29 12.35 25.50
N LYS A 244 -4.24 12.62 24.72
CA LYS A 244 -3.42 11.54 24.16
C LYS A 244 -2.30 11.22 25.12
N LEU A 245 -2.38 10.03 25.67
CA LEU A 245 -1.36 9.48 26.55
C LEU A 245 -0.43 8.57 25.73
N TYR A 246 0.88 8.77 25.88
CA TYR A 246 1.91 7.88 25.37
C TYR A 246 2.79 7.44 26.53
N LEU A 247 2.98 6.13 26.62
CA LEU A 247 3.82 5.53 27.64
C LEU A 247 4.76 4.52 26.97
N LYS A 248 6.05 4.65 27.25
CA LYS A 248 7.08 3.66 26.95
C LYS A 248 7.88 3.41 28.22
N LEU A 249 7.81 2.19 28.74
CA LEU A 249 8.63 1.76 29.86
C LEU A 249 10.02 1.35 29.34
N CYS A 250 11.06 1.56 30.16
CA CYS A 250 12.35 0.92 29.93
C CYS A 250 12.29 -0.56 30.32
N ASP A 251 13.30 -1.33 29.92
CA ASP A 251 13.33 -2.79 30.11
C ASP A 251 13.18 -3.16 31.60
N ASN A 252 13.85 -2.45 32.50
CA ASN A 252 13.75 -2.69 33.95
C ASN A 252 12.33 -2.51 34.50
N HIS A 253 11.64 -1.42 34.11
CA HIS A 253 10.27 -1.18 34.57
C HIS A 253 9.25 -2.08 33.86
N TYR A 254 9.56 -2.54 32.65
CA TYR A 254 8.75 -3.49 31.92
C TYR A 254 8.82 -4.90 32.54
N GLU A 255 10.01 -5.34 32.95
CA GLU A 255 10.15 -6.62 33.67
C GLU A 255 9.56 -6.54 35.08
N MET A 256 9.77 -5.44 35.81
CA MET A 256 9.12 -5.24 37.11
C MET A 256 7.57 -5.21 37.02
N MET A 257 7.02 -4.72 35.91
CA MET A 257 5.59 -4.81 35.61
C MET A 257 5.12 -6.26 35.42
N LYS A 258 5.93 -7.11 34.77
CA LYS A 258 5.60 -8.53 34.54
C LYS A 258 5.77 -9.41 35.77
N GLU A 259 6.73 -9.07 36.65
CA GLU A 259 7.02 -9.82 37.88
C GLU A 259 5.99 -9.55 38.98
N GLY A 260 5.41 -8.34 39.00
CA GLY A 260 4.20 -8.04 39.76
C GLY A 260 2.97 -8.68 39.11
N TYR A 261 1.87 -8.80 39.86
CA TYR A 261 0.55 -9.21 39.35
C TYR A 261 0.24 -8.67 37.95
N TYR A 262 -0.58 -9.38 37.18
CA TYR A 262 -1.06 -9.11 35.80
C TYR A 262 -1.62 -7.70 35.55
N TRP A 263 -0.84 -6.66 35.80
CA TRP A 263 -1.19 -5.27 35.54
C TRP A 263 -0.98 -5.00 34.06
N ASP A 264 -1.96 -4.34 33.47
CA ASP A 264 -1.71 -3.72 32.19
C ASP A 264 -0.71 -2.55 32.35
N LYS A 265 -0.17 -2.11 31.21
CA LYS A 265 0.86 -1.09 31.16
C LYS A 265 0.45 0.23 31.83
N TRP A 266 -0.82 0.58 31.73
CA TRP A 266 -1.38 1.81 32.30
C TRP A 266 -1.67 1.63 33.79
N GLU A 267 -2.22 0.50 34.22
CA GLU A 267 -2.37 0.18 35.65
C GLU A 267 -1.04 0.27 36.39
N PHE A 268 0.00 -0.38 35.85
CA PHE A 268 1.34 -0.29 36.40
C PHE A 268 1.84 1.16 36.47
N TYR A 269 1.62 1.96 35.42
CA TYR A 269 2.00 3.36 35.42
C TYR A 269 1.26 4.17 36.48
N TYR A 270 -0.05 3.99 36.65
CA TYR A 270 -0.82 4.74 37.64
C TYR A 270 -0.39 4.40 39.08
N HIS A 271 -0.11 3.12 39.37
CA HIS A 271 0.42 2.69 40.66
C HIS A 271 1.87 3.13 40.91
N ASN A 272 2.69 3.21 39.87
CA ASN A 272 4.14 3.47 39.98
C ASN A 272 4.55 4.82 39.37
N ARG A 273 3.61 5.77 39.27
CA ARG A 273 3.80 7.03 38.53
C ARG A 273 5.06 7.81 38.94
N LYS A 274 5.32 7.89 40.26
CA LYS A 274 6.50 8.57 40.82
C LYS A 274 7.80 7.89 40.41
N LEU A 275 7.80 6.57 40.32
CA LEU A 275 8.97 5.78 39.94
C LEU A 275 9.25 5.94 38.44
N VAL A 276 8.22 5.80 37.60
CA VAL A 276 8.33 5.97 36.14
C VAL A 276 8.78 7.37 35.77
N HIS A 277 8.24 8.44 36.39
CA HIS A 277 8.66 9.82 36.11
C HIS A 277 10.08 10.17 36.57
N LYS A 278 10.63 9.45 37.56
CA LYS A 278 12.03 9.63 38.00
C LYS A 278 13.02 8.88 37.10
N CYS A 279 12.54 7.92 36.31
CA CYS A 279 13.37 7.17 35.38
C CYS A 279 13.68 8.00 34.13
N ARG A 280 14.95 8.08 33.75
CA ARG A 280 15.39 8.80 32.54
C ARG A 280 15.13 8.05 31.24
N GLU A 281 14.89 6.74 31.32
CA GLU A 281 14.70 5.87 30.16
C GLU A 281 13.23 5.61 29.85
N CYS A 282 12.34 5.81 30.82
CA CYS A 282 10.91 5.76 30.61
C CYS A 282 10.43 7.07 29.96
N ILE A 283 9.49 6.95 29.03
CA ILE A 283 8.86 8.09 28.36
C ILE A 283 7.38 8.08 28.70
N TYR A 284 6.92 9.14 29.34
CA TYR A 284 5.50 9.48 29.47
C TYR A 284 5.27 10.82 28.76
N THR A 285 4.27 10.87 27.89
CA THR A 285 3.87 12.10 27.21
C THR A 285 2.36 12.21 27.24
N GLU A 286 1.87 13.36 27.69
CA GLU A 286 0.46 13.72 27.73
C GLU A 286 0.25 14.91 26.81
N THR A 287 -0.58 14.74 25.79
CA THR A 287 -1.05 15.85 24.97
C THR A 287 -2.49 16.14 25.33
N ARG A 288 -2.70 17.21 26.09
CA ARG A 288 -4.03 17.63 26.54
C ARG A 288 -4.93 18.01 25.38
N ASP A 289 -6.21 17.64 25.49
CA ASP A 289 -7.25 17.93 24.50
C ASP A 289 -6.86 17.51 23.07
N TYR A 290 -6.07 16.43 22.94
CA TYR A 290 -5.66 15.92 21.64
C TYR A 290 -6.84 15.43 20.81
N TYR A 291 -7.82 14.79 21.46
CA TYR A 291 -9.03 14.25 20.83
C TYR A 291 -10.20 15.24 20.81
N SER A 292 -10.01 16.44 21.37
CA SER A 292 -11.02 17.50 21.35
C SER A 292 -11.05 18.21 19.99
N LEU A 293 -12.23 18.64 19.55
CA LEU A 293 -12.46 19.15 18.20
C LEU A 293 -13.36 20.38 18.21
N TYR A 294 -13.06 21.31 17.32
CA TYR A 294 -14.04 22.26 16.82
C TYR A 294 -14.90 21.59 15.75
N TYR A 295 -16.21 21.74 15.86
CA TYR A 295 -17.21 21.33 14.88
C TYR A 295 -17.80 22.59 14.25
N LEU A 296 -17.55 22.80 12.96
CA LEU A 296 -18.18 23.87 12.19
C LEU A 296 -19.17 23.26 11.21
N GLU A 297 -20.42 23.70 11.28
CA GLU A 297 -21.48 23.35 10.33
C GLU A 297 -21.93 24.59 9.57
N ILE A 298 -22.00 24.48 8.24
CA ILE A 298 -22.57 25.50 7.36
C ILE A 298 -23.89 24.95 6.84
N LYS A 299 -24.98 25.64 7.19
CA LYS A 299 -26.33 25.31 6.76
C LYS A 299 -27.15 26.57 6.58
N THR A 300 -28.13 26.51 5.69
CA THR A 300 -29.07 27.61 5.45
C THR A 300 -30.48 27.05 5.33
N GLU A 301 -31.48 27.76 5.83
CA GLU A 301 -32.89 27.35 5.67
C GLU A 301 -33.36 27.44 4.21
N GLN A 302 -32.75 28.33 3.42
CA GLN A 302 -33.06 28.51 2.00
C GLN A 302 -32.62 27.31 1.15
N PHE A 303 -31.55 26.63 1.57
CA PHE A 303 -30.96 25.50 0.85
C PHE A 303 -30.68 24.34 1.82
N PRO A 304 -31.73 23.68 2.35
CA PRO A 304 -31.58 22.68 3.42
C PRO A 304 -30.83 21.42 2.96
N ASP A 305 -30.87 21.11 1.66
CA ASP A 305 -30.15 19.97 1.07
C ASP A 305 -28.63 20.16 1.06
N PHE A 306 -28.15 21.39 1.30
CA PHE A 306 -26.73 21.74 1.31
C PHE A 306 -26.26 22.01 2.73
N THR A 307 -25.80 20.94 3.38
CA THR A 307 -25.13 21.02 4.69
C THR A 307 -23.68 20.58 4.57
N PHE A 308 -22.77 21.40 5.11
CA PHE A 308 -21.34 21.10 5.11
C PHE A 308 -20.79 21.13 6.53
N SER A 309 -20.09 20.08 6.94
CA SER A 309 -19.48 20.00 8.27
C SER A 309 -17.97 19.79 8.22
N TYR A 310 -17.27 20.42 9.16
CA TYR A 310 -15.83 20.37 9.27
C TYR A 310 -15.41 20.11 10.71
N HIS A 311 -14.40 19.24 10.83
CA HIS A 311 -13.72 18.98 12.09
C HIS A 311 -12.34 19.61 12.04
N THR A 312 -12.00 20.37 13.08
CA THR A 312 -10.67 20.95 13.28
C THR A 312 -10.16 20.54 14.67
N PRO A 313 -9.03 19.80 14.77
CA PRO A 313 -8.45 19.46 16.06
C PRO A 313 -8.22 20.69 16.92
N TYR A 314 -8.52 20.61 18.22
CA TYR A 314 -8.33 21.73 19.15
C TYR A 314 -6.91 22.29 19.11
N THR A 315 -5.91 21.39 19.06
CA THR A 315 -4.49 21.74 18.97
C THR A 315 -4.14 22.64 17.79
N MET A 316 -4.93 22.60 16.71
CA MET A 316 -4.80 23.46 15.53
C MET A 316 -5.74 24.67 15.61
N GLY A 317 -7.03 24.43 15.89
CA GLY A 317 -8.09 25.45 15.85
C GLY A 317 -7.93 26.56 16.88
N LYS A 318 -7.36 26.26 18.06
CA LYS A 318 -7.18 27.23 19.15
C LYS A 318 -6.35 28.47 18.77
N LYS A 319 -5.63 28.42 17.65
CA LYS A 319 -4.83 29.54 17.13
C LYS A 319 -5.67 30.60 16.42
N PHE A 320 -6.88 30.25 15.95
CA PHE A 320 -7.68 31.14 15.09
C PHE A 320 -9.20 31.05 15.29
N LEU A 321 -9.69 30.11 16.09
CA LEU A 321 -11.09 29.98 16.48
C LEU A 321 -11.30 30.45 17.93
N PRO A 322 -12.53 30.81 18.33
CA PRO A 322 -12.87 31.19 19.70
C PRO A 322 -12.47 30.16 20.74
N HIS A 323 -12.38 30.60 22.00
CA HIS A 323 -12.08 29.71 23.12
C HIS A 323 -13.21 28.69 23.28
N PRO A 324 -12.91 27.40 23.58
CA PRO A 324 -13.94 26.36 23.74
C PRO A 324 -15.08 26.72 24.71
N GLU A 325 -14.77 27.46 25.77
CA GLU A 325 -15.76 27.87 26.79
C GLU A 325 -16.78 28.89 26.27
N THR A 326 -16.50 29.58 25.16
CA THR A 326 -17.45 30.52 24.54
C THR A 326 -18.35 29.84 23.50
N LEU A 327 -18.22 28.53 23.31
CA LEU A 327 -18.91 27.77 22.26
C LEU A 327 -19.91 26.79 22.87
N PRO A 328 -21.02 26.50 22.18
CA PRO A 328 -21.92 25.44 22.59
C PRO A 328 -21.19 24.09 22.59
N TYR A 329 -21.48 23.29 23.62
CA TYR A 329 -21.09 21.89 23.66
C TYR A 329 -21.94 21.09 22.68
N VAL A 330 -21.33 20.13 21.99
CA VAL A 330 -22.05 19.18 21.14
C VAL A 330 -21.60 17.76 21.48
N ASP A 331 -22.57 16.87 21.69
CA ASP A 331 -22.31 15.43 21.71
C ASP A 331 -22.09 14.97 20.27
N HIS A 332 -20.86 14.56 19.97
CA HIS A 332 -20.51 14.03 18.66
C HIS A 332 -20.46 12.51 18.73
N VAL A 333 -21.45 11.84 18.13
CA VAL A 333 -21.41 10.39 17.94
C VAL A 333 -20.61 10.11 16.67
N GLU A 334 -19.48 9.41 16.81
CA GLU A 334 -18.70 8.94 15.67
C GLU A 334 -19.60 8.11 14.75
N GLN A 335 -19.77 8.53 13.50
CA GLN A 335 -20.44 7.69 12.49
C GLN A 335 -19.48 6.59 12.03
N ASP A 336 -19.97 5.34 12.02
CA ASP A 336 -19.21 4.12 11.73
C ASP A 336 -18.27 4.25 10.51
N GLY A 337 -16.97 4.02 10.76
CA GLY A 337 -15.93 3.99 9.75
C GLY A 337 -14.53 4.10 10.35
N ILE A 338 -13.58 3.32 9.84
CA ILE A 338 -12.19 3.14 10.35
C ILE A 338 -11.34 4.44 10.33
N PHE A 339 -11.89 5.61 9.98
CA PHE A 339 -11.13 6.84 9.79
C PHE A 339 -11.36 7.88 10.89
N ARG A 340 -10.38 7.94 11.80
CA ARG A 340 -10.00 9.15 12.55
C ARG A 340 -9.79 10.32 11.55
N PHE A 341 -10.86 11.10 11.36
CA PHE A 341 -10.99 12.34 10.58
C PHE A 341 -10.61 12.27 9.08
N GLY A 342 -11.64 12.50 8.25
CA GLY A 342 -11.54 12.70 6.80
C GLY A 342 -11.38 11.41 6.00
N ARG A 343 -12.14 11.28 4.90
CA ARG A 343 -11.99 10.19 3.94
C ARG A 343 -11.11 10.60 2.75
N PRO A 344 -10.33 9.67 2.17
CA PRO A 344 -9.70 9.90 0.87
C PRO A 344 -10.76 10.12 -0.22
N MET A 345 -10.32 10.64 -1.36
CA MET A 345 -11.18 10.74 -2.54
C MET A 345 -11.35 9.37 -3.17
N LEU A 346 -12.56 9.10 -3.65
CA LEU A 346 -12.85 7.97 -4.53
C LEU A 346 -12.24 8.22 -5.91
N GLU A 347 -12.00 7.14 -6.66
CA GLU A 347 -11.39 7.27 -8.00
C GLU A 347 -12.27 8.11 -8.95
N GLN A 348 -13.60 7.97 -8.89
CA GLN A 348 -14.51 8.82 -9.67
C GLN A 348 -14.41 10.31 -9.29
N GLU A 349 -14.22 10.59 -8.00
CA GLU A 349 -14.07 11.96 -7.52
C GLU A 349 -12.76 12.58 -8.00
N LYS A 350 -11.68 11.81 -8.11
CA LYS A 350 -10.38 12.30 -8.65
C LYS A 350 -10.45 12.69 -10.12
N ILE A 351 -11.37 12.10 -10.88
CA ILE A 351 -11.62 12.45 -12.29
C ILE A 351 -12.21 13.86 -12.40
N ILE A 352 -13.17 14.18 -11.53
CA ILE A 352 -13.91 15.45 -11.54
C ILE A 352 -13.15 16.55 -10.78
N HIS A 353 -12.66 16.23 -9.58
CA HIS A 353 -12.04 17.16 -8.64
C HIS A 353 -10.51 17.06 -8.68
N ARG A 354 -9.92 17.27 -9.86
CA ARG A 354 -8.45 17.27 -10.02
C ARG A 354 -7.83 18.35 -9.13
N GLU A 355 -6.64 18.07 -8.59
CA GLU A 355 -5.97 18.94 -7.59
C GLU A 355 -5.87 20.40 -8.06
N LYS A 356 -5.46 20.61 -9.32
CA LYS A 356 -5.34 21.95 -9.92
C LYS A 356 -6.69 22.67 -10.07
N ASP A 357 -7.74 21.94 -10.44
CA ASP A 357 -9.07 22.51 -10.66
C ASP A 357 -9.72 22.89 -9.32
N VAL A 358 -9.57 22.02 -8.31
CA VAL A 358 -10.00 22.29 -6.93
C VAL A 358 -9.27 23.52 -6.41
N LEU A 359 -7.95 23.62 -6.62
CA LEU A 359 -7.16 24.76 -6.17
C LEU A 359 -7.69 26.07 -6.75
N ALA A 360 -7.85 26.13 -8.07
CA ALA A 360 -8.35 27.34 -8.74
C ALA A 360 -9.76 27.73 -8.28
N LYS A 361 -10.67 26.75 -8.17
CA LYS A 361 -12.06 27.00 -7.72
C LYS A 361 -12.14 27.38 -6.25
N PHE A 362 -11.31 26.75 -5.40
CA PHE A 362 -11.19 27.10 -3.98
C PHE A 362 -10.69 28.53 -3.80
N GLU A 363 -9.61 28.92 -4.49
CA GLU A 363 -9.05 30.27 -4.38
C GLU A 363 -10.02 31.34 -4.87
N LYS A 364 -10.75 31.07 -5.96
CA LYS A 364 -11.85 31.93 -6.42
C LYS A 364 -12.96 32.05 -5.38
N ALA A 365 -13.45 30.93 -4.84
CA ALA A 365 -14.52 30.93 -3.85
C ALA A 365 -14.11 31.63 -2.54
N LEU A 366 -12.87 31.44 -2.10
CA LEU A 366 -12.32 32.11 -0.92
C LEU A 366 -12.23 33.62 -1.13
N ALA A 367 -11.78 34.07 -2.30
CA ALA A 367 -11.72 35.49 -2.62
C ALA A 367 -13.11 36.13 -2.70
N GLU A 368 -14.12 35.39 -3.20
CA GLU A 368 -15.49 35.87 -3.26
C GLU A 368 -16.12 35.99 -1.87
N ALA A 369 -16.00 34.94 -1.05
CA ALA A 369 -16.54 34.91 0.32
C ALA A 369 -15.94 36.03 1.20
N LYS A 370 -14.67 36.39 1.01
CA LYS A 370 -14.00 37.49 1.72
C LYS A 370 -14.62 38.86 1.49
N LYS A 371 -15.48 39.05 0.49
CA LYS A 371 -16.16 40.33 0.26
C LYS A 371 -17.32 40.56 1.22
N PHE A 372 -17.76 39.50 1.92
CA PHE A 372 -18.95 39.50 2.77
C PHE A 372 -18.64 39.31 4.27
N VAL A 373 -17.36 39.21 4.62
CA VAL A 373 -16.85 39.06 6.00
C VAL A 373 -15.81 40.14 6.23
#